data_AF-A0AAD2DFM1-F1
#
_entry.id   AF-A0AAD2DFM1-F1
#
_cell.length_a   1.000
_cell.length_b   1.000
_cell.length_c   1.000
_cell.angle_alpha   90.00
_cell.angle_beta   90.00
_cell.angle_gamma   90.00
#
_symmetry.space_group_name_H-M   'P 1'
#
loop_
_entity.id
_entity.type
_entity.pdbx_description
1 polymer ?
#
loop_
_entity_poly.entity_id
_entity_poly.type
_entity_poly.pdbx_seq_one_letter_code
_entity_poly.pdbx_strand_id
1 'polypeptide(L)' 'MEYTKSILDKRIRDVEGGANTQTYREFIRESEEAFELEKMDLDNMSDDNLTEYIDFLDYLWTK' A
#
# COMPACT_ATOMS: atom_id res chain seq x y z
N MET A 1 -10.31 1.99 5.04
CA MET A 1 -9.82 1.37 6.31
C MET A 1 -8.68 2.25 6.78
N GLU A 2 -8.49 2.51 8.08
CA GLU A 2 -7.36 3.35 8.51
C GLU A 2 -6.08 2.50 8.59
N TYR A 3 -5.06 2.90 7.83
CA TYR A 3 -3.78 2.22 7.71
C TYR A 3 -2.71 2.99 8.48
N THR A 4 -2.11 2.35 9.49
CA THR A 4 -0.99 2.94 10.24
C THR A 4 0.34 2.45 9.70
N LYS A 5 1.43 3.20 9.88
CA LYS A 5 2.79 2.78 9.50
C LYS A 5 3.15 1.35 9.92
N SER A 6 2.63 0.90 11.06
CA SER A 6 2.88 -0.44 11.60
C SER A 6 2.42 -1.59 10.68
N ILE A 7 1.60 -1.30 9.67
CA ILE A 7 1.12 -2.31 8.71
C ILE A 7 2.06 -2.50 7.52
N LEU A 8 2.98 -1.56 7.27
CA LEU A 8 3.79 -1.57 6.04
C LEU A 8 4.48 -2.91 5.80
N ASP A 9 4.95 -3.54 6.88
CA ASP A 9 5.66 -4.82 6.83
C ASP A 9 4.77 -6.03 7.17
N LYS A 10 3.45 -5.82 7.32
CA LYS A 10 2.46 -6.90 7.46
C LYS A 10 1.97 -7.35 6.10
N ARG A 11 1.66 -8.64 5.97
CA ARG A 11 1.06 -9.19 4.75
C ARG A 11 -0.39 -8.73 4.62
N ILE A 12 -0.79 -8.35 3.42
CA ILE A 12 -2.16 -7.88 3.12
C ILE A 12 -3.17 -8.97 3.47
N ARG A 13 -2.90 -10.23 3.10
CA ARG A 13 -3.75 -11.37 3.49
C ARG A 13 -3.95 -11.52 5.00
N ASP A 14 -2.97 -11.15 5.82
CA ASP A 14 -3.07 -11.27 7.28
C ASP A 14 -3.90 -10.11 7.89
N VAL A 15 -4.09 -9.01 7.16
CA VAL A 15 -4.84 -7.82 7.61
C VAL A 15 -6.25 -7.80 7.02
N GLU A 16 -6.39 -7.98 5.71
CA GLU A 16 -7.66 -7.85 4.98
C GLU A 16 -8.25 -9.20 4.55
N GLY A 17 -7.45 -10.26 4.59
CA GLY A 17 -7.80 -11.54 3.97
C GLY A 17 -7.48 -11.58 2.47
N GLY A 18 -7.92 -12.63 1.78
CA GLY A 18 -7.69 -12.80 0.34
C GLY A 18 -6.44 -13.60 -0.02
N ALA A 19 -5.97 -13.45 -1.26
CA ALA A 19 -4.89 -14.24 -1.84
C ALA A 19 -3.56 -13.48 -1.96
N ASN A 20 -3.55 -12.16 -1.73
CA ASN A 20 -2.32 -11.37 -1.86
C ASN A 20 -1.36 -11.68 -0.70
N THR A 21 -0.24 -12.34 -1.01
CA THR A 21 0.80 -12.73 -0.05
C THR A 21 1.84 -11.65 0.22
N GLN A 22 1.78 -10.54 -0.50
CA GLN A 22 2.69 -9.41 -0.35
C GLN A 22 2.43 -8.65 0.95
N THR A 23 3.47 -7.97 1.42
CA THR A 23 3.33 -6.90 2.40
C THR A 23 2.77 -5.64 1.76
N TYR A 24 2.22 -4.73 2.57
CA TYR A 24 1.78 -3.42 2.06
C TYR A 24 2.93 -2.64 1.41
N ARG A 25 4.15 -2.72 1.96
CA ARG A 25 5.34 -2.09 1.38
C ARG A 25 5.66 -2.68 0.00
N GLU A 26 5.64 -3.99 -0.15
CA GLU A 26 5.87 -4.65 -1.44
C GLU A 26 4.79 -4.28 -2.46
N PHE A 27 3.52 -4.33 -2.05
CA PHE A 27 2.39 -3.94 -2.89
C PHE A 27 2.53 -2.49 -3.38
N ILE A 28 2.88 -1.56 -2.48
CA ILE A 28 3.10 -0.15 -2.84
C ILE A 28 4.24 -0.03 -3.85
N ARG A 29 5.40 -0.67 -3.60
CA ARG A 29 6.55 -0.58 -4.51
C ARG A 29 6.28 -1.19 -5.87
N GLU A 30 5.57 -2.31 -5.93
CA GLU A 30 5.16 -2.92 -7.19
C GLU A 30 4.17 -2.03 -7.94
N SER A 31 3.21 -1.44 -7.23
CA SER A 31 2.23 -0.54 -7.84
C SER A 31 2.89 0.74 -8.37
N GLU A 32 3.83 1.32 -7.62
CA GLU A 32 4.62 2.46 -8.08
C GLU A 32 5.35 2.15 -9.39
N GLU A 33 5.96 0.97 -9.50
CA GLU A 33 6.66 0.55 -10.72
C GLU A 33 5.68 0.27 -11.87
N ALA A 34 4.57 -0.45 -11.61
CA ALA A 34 3.58 -0.84 -12.61
C ALA A 34 2.86 0.37 -13.25
N PHE A 35 2.64 1.43 -12.47
CA PHE A 35 1.96 2.65 -12.93
C PHE A 35 2.93 3.83 -13.18
N GLU A 36 4.24 3.56 -13.22
CA GLU A 36 5.28 4.57 -13.46
C GLU A 36 5.21 5.79 -12.50
N LEU A 37 4.86 5.55 -11.24
CA LEU A 37 4.77 6.56 -10.19
C LEU A 37 6.13 6.82 -9.52
N GLU A 38 6.27 7.99 -8.92
CA GLU A 38 7.42 8.31 -8.08
C GLU A 38 7.39 7.48 -6.78
N LYS A 39 8.57 7.02 -6.35
CA LYS A 39 8.72 6.28 -5.09
C LYS A 39 8.50 7.20 -3.90
N MET A 40 7.40 6.97 -3.19
CA MET A 40 7.06 7.76 -2.01
C MET A 40 7.89 7.34 -0.79
N ASP A 41 8.16 8.30 0.10
CA ASP A 41 8.81 8.06 1.39
C ASP A 41 7.78 7.58 2.43
N LEU A 42 7.55 6.27 2.42
CA LEU A 42 6.58 5.61 3.31
C LEU A 42 6.95 5.72 4.80
N ASP A 43 8.24 5.84 5.11
CA ASP A 43 8.70 5.88 6.50
C ASP A 43 8.43 7.26 7.14
N ASN A 44 8.43 8.33 6.33
CA ASN A 44 8.11 9.69 6.77
C ASN A 44 6.67 10.14 6.47
N MET A 45 5.90 9.42 5.65
CA MET A 45 4.48 9.70 5.35
C MET A 45 3.60 9.69 6.62
N SER A 46 2.51 10.45 6.71
CA SER A 46 1.56 10.31 7.84
C SER A 46 0.65 9.08 7.65
N ASP A 47 0.01 8.60 8.71
CA ASP A 47 -0.95 7.49 8.62
C ASP A 47 -2.15 7.85 7.71
N ASP A 48 -2.63 9.09 7.77
CA ASP A 48 -3.68 9.60 6.88
C ASP A 48 -3.24 9.55 5.40
N ASN A 49 -2.04 10.06 5.09
CA ASN A 49 -1.52 10.05 3.72
C ASN A 49 -1.24 8.63 3.23
N LEU A 50 -0.77 7.74 4.12
CA LEU A 50 -0.57 6.32 3.79
C LEU A 50 -1.90 5.67 3.44
N THR A 51 -2.96 6.00 4.19
CA THR A 51 -4.31 5.49 3.92
C THR A 51 -4.81 5.94 2.55
N GLU A 52 -4.77 7.25 2.29
CA GLU A 52 -5.17 7.82 1.01
C GLU A 52 -4.34 7.24 -0.15
N TYR A 53 -3.06 7.00 0.07
CA TYR A 53 -2.17 6.46 -0.95
C TYR A 53 -2.46 5.00 -1.28
N ILE A 54 -2.68 4.15 -0.28
CA ILE A 54 -3.08 2.75 -0.51
C ILE A 54 -4.42 2.69 -1.25
N ASP A 55 -5.40 3.50 -0.83
CA ASP A 55 -6.72 3.56 -1.49
C ASP A 55 -6.60 4.04 -2.95
N PHE A 56 -5.69 4.98 -3.23
CA PHE A 56 -5.39 5.42 -4.60
C PHE A 56 -4.78 4.29 -5.44
N LEU A 57 -3.82 3.54 -4.91
CA LEU A 57 -3.18 2.44 -5.62
C LEU A 57 -4.18 1.30 -5.88
N ASP A 58 -5.03 0.96 -4.91
CA ASP A 58 -6.10 -0.04 -5.09
C ASP A 58 -7.07 0.42 -6.20
N TYR A 59 -7.46 1.70 -6.20
CA TYR A 59 -8.28 2.26 -7.27
C TYR A 59 -7.63 2.11 -8.66
N LEU A 60 -6.32 2.33 -8.79
CA LEU A 60 -5.62 2.13 -10.06
C LEU A 60 -5.69 0.67 -10.55
N TRP A 61 -5.54 -0.31 -9.66
CA TRP A 61 -5.63 -1.73 -10.01
C TRP A 61 -7.06 -2.20 -10.35
N THR A 62 -8.08 -1.49 -9.87
CA THR A 62 -9.49 -1.78 -10.22
C THR A 62 -9.93 -1.18 -11.57
N LYS A 63 -9.08 -0.41 -12.24
CA LYS A 63 -9.34 0.22 -13.54
C LYS A 63 -8.87 -0.63 -14.71
#